data_AF-A0A925QGM8-F1
#
_entry.id   AF-A0A925QGM8-F1
#
_cell.length_a   1.000
_cell.length_b   1.000
_cell.length_c   1.000
_cell.angle_alpha   90.00
_cell.angle_beta   90.00
_cell.angle_gamma   90.00
#
_symmetry.space_group_name_H-M   'P 1'
#
loop_
_entity.id
_entity.type
_entity.pdbx_description
1 polymer ?
#
loop_
_entity_poly.entity_id
_entity_poly.type
_entity_poly.pdbx_seq_one_letter_code
_entity_poly.pdbx_strand_id
1 'polypeptide(L)'
;MFEKLFNYRRAIAVCGFTLALLTTPTTIFAIQKDSDPQQKNSPAAEKKPTPADAPVAEKTWSVKISKNAPHTFTVKAKESKITDVTGELSRLLKVPVILSPLMEKQRVSLDFGGLNLEATIRMLAPQSYVDYVAGGEDAAQPKPLAIYLQALNERPPAATATVKGTSQTILIEGDTEEGTDSEAQKKKEKEDPLRVTFTNNQLSVRARKQPLSVVLFRIADEVGVPFEMPFESPEIIDIEFDNYSLEQAVRSLSPGVRFYYRLDLQTFQAQPLRLALVAPAAAKS
;
A
#
# COMPACT_ATOMS: atom_id res chain seq x y z
N MET A 1 -29.44 40.17 -20.07
CA MET A 1 -29.17 40.75 -21.40
C MET A 1 -27.76 41.32 -21.44
N PHE A 2 -26.74 40.47 -21.32
CA PHE A 2 -25.37 40.76 -21.76
C PHE A 2 -24.74 39.42 -22.14
N GLU A 3 -24.70 39.23 -23.45
CA GLU A 3 -24.11 38.11 -24.16
C GLU A 3 -22.59 38.27 -24.28
N LYS A 4 -21.91 37.11 -24.37
CA LYS A 4 -20.74 36.79 -25.21
C LYS A 4 -19.34 37.23 -24.76
N LEU A 5 -18.40 36.37 -25.21
CA LEU A 5 -16.92 36.46 -25.25
C LEU A 5 -16.28 35.80 -24.01
N PHE A 6 -15.73 34.58 -24.09
CA PHE A 6 -14.63 34.21 -24.97
C PHE A 6 -14.59 32.71 -25.25
N ASN A 7 -14.63 32.38 -26.55
CA ASN A 7 -14.13 31.12 -27.10
C ASN A 7 -12.59 31.17 -27.09
N TYR A 8 -11.92 30.14 -26.58
CA TYR A 8 -10.54 29.85 -26.99
C TYR A 8 -10.41 28.41 -27.46
N ARG A 9 -10.23 28.31 -28.78
CA ARG A 9 -10.02 27.08 -29.55
C ARG A 9 -8.52 26.94 -29.84
N ARG A 10 -8.05 25.70 -29.71
CA ARG A 10 -6.96 25.04 -30.47
C ARG A 10 -5.50 25.45 -30.20
N ALA A 11 -4.69 24.47 -29.84
CA ALA A 11 -3.60 23.99 -30.69
C ALA A 11 -3.14 22.59 -30.24
N ILE A 12 -3.43 21.57 -31.06
CA ILE A 12 -2.85 20.23 -30.99
C ILE A 12 -1.55 20.30 -31.79
N ALA A 13 -0.40 20.09 -31.16
CA ALA A 13 0.88 19.91 -31.83
C ALA A 13 1.21 18.42 -31.86
N VAL A 14 0.95 17.78 -33.01
CA VAL A 14 1.48 16.45 -33.35
C VAL A 14 2.87 16.67 -33.92
N CYS A 15 3.91 16.37 -33.13
CA CYS A 15 5.25 16.17 -33.66
C CYS A 15 5.50 14.66 -33.75
N GLY A 16 5.40 14.13 -34.97
CA GLY A 16 5.96 12.84 -35.31
C GLY A 16 7.48 12.91 -35.25
N PHE A 17 8.10 11.90 -34.65
CA PHE A 17 9.51 11.64 -34.88
C PHE A 17 9.74 10.19 -35.23
N THR A 18 10.59 10.04 -36.22
CA THR A 18 10.73 8.95 -37.15
C THR A 18 11.54 7.79 -36.60
N LEU A 19 11.06 6.61 -36.96
CA LEU A 19 11.70 5.32 -37.09
C LEU A 19 13.17 5.39 -37.59
N ALA A 20 14.09 4.72 -36.91
CA ALA A 20 15.34 4.24 -37.50
C ALA A 20 15.69 2.87 -36.90
N LEU A 21 15.56 1.83 -37.73
CA LEU A 21 16.17 0.52 -37.54
C LEU A 21 17.69 0.66 -37.57
N LEU A 22 18.41 -0.16 -36.80
CA LEU A 22 19.57 -0.91 -37.29
C LEU A 22 19.96 -2.02 -36.32
N THR A 23 19.85 -3.23 -36.86
CA THR A 23 20.28 -4.53 -36.36
C THR A 23 21.80 -4.68 -36.42
N THR A 24 22.42 -5.35 -35.45
CA THR A 24 23.43 -6.40 -35.70
C THR A 24 23.50 -7.40 -34.53
N PRO A 25 23.51 -8.71 -34.80
CA PRO A 25 23.81 -9.75 -33.82
C PRO A 25 25.30 -10.13 -33.87
N THR A 26 25.95 -10.25 -32.72
CA THR A 26 27.26 -10.92 -32.60
C THR A 26 27.19 -12.01 -31.53
N THR A 27 26.98 -13.24 -31.99
CA THR A 27 27.27 -14.48 -31.27
C THR A 27 28.75 -14.81 -31.40
N ILE A 28 29.47 -14.97 -30.29
CA ILE A 28 30.82 -15.55 -30.29
C ILE A 28 30.93 -16.65 -29.22
N PHE A 29 30.94 -17.88 -29.74
CA PHE A 29 31.68 -19.08 -29.36
C PHE A 29 31.82 -19.52 -27.89
N ALA A 30 31.18 -20.65 -27.63
CA ALA A 30 31.53 -21.63 -26.61
C ALA A 30 32.91 -22.27 -26.88
N ILE A 31 33.71 -22.44 -25.82
CA ILE A 31 34.89 -23.32 -25.81
C ILE A 31 34.50 -24.58 -25.04
N GLN A 32 34.22 -25.65 -25.78
CA GLN A 32 34.24 -27.02 -25.29
C GLN A 32 35.70 -27.48 -25.20
N LYS A 33 36.09 -28.06 -24.06
CA LYS A 33 37.32 -28.83 -23.92
C LYS A 33 36.97 -30.22 -23.44
N ASP A 34 37.10 -31.17 -24.37
CA ASP A 34 37.05 -32.60 -24.14
C ASP A 34 38.39 -33.15 -23.60
N SER A 35 38.29 -34.37 -23.06
CA SER A 35 39.30 -35.44 -22.93
C SER A 35 39.86 -35.71 -21.52
N ASP A 36 39.18 -36.61 -20.79
CA ASP A 36 39.61 -37.94 -20.27
C ASP A 36 41.10 -38.33 -20.20
N PRO A 37 41.49 -39.47 -19.56
CA PRO A 37 40.96 -40.17 -18.38
C PRO A 37 42.10 -40.54 -17.38
N GLN A 38 41.79 -40.89 -16.12
CA GLN A 38 42.59 -41.92 -15.43
C GLN A 38 41.89 -42.54 -14.21
N GLN A 39 41.64 -43.84 -14.35
CA GLN A 39 41.30 -44.80 -13.30
C GLN A 39 42.31 -44.78 -12.15
N LYS A 40 41.81 -44.95 -10.92
CA LYS A 40 42.47 -45.86 -9.96
C LYS A 40 41.44 -46.49 -9.03
N ASN A 41 41.24 -47.80 -9.23
CA ASN A 41 40.55 -48.70 -8.31
C ASN A 41 41.32 -48.80 -6.98
N SER A 42 40.58 -48.76 -5.87
CA SER A 42 40.87 -49.56 -4.68
C SER A 42 39.55 -49.92 -3.98
N PRO A 43 39.41 -51.15 -3.45
CA PRO A 43 38.15 -51.71 -2.96
C PRO A 43 37.97 -51.46 -1.46
N ALA A 44 36.74 -51.18 -1.01
CA ALA A 44 36.37 -51.32 0.40
C ALA A 44 34.86 -51.49 0.60
N ALA A 45 34.52 -52.67 1.11
CA ALA A 45 33.42 -52.95 2.04
C ALA A 45 31.98 -52.58 1.65
N GLU A 46 31.22 -53.62 1.30
CA GLU A 46 29.76 -53.64 1.43
C GLU A 46 29.33 -53.26 2.85
N LYS A 47 28.69 -52.08 2.98
CA LYS A 47 27.76 -51.80 4.06
C LYS A 47 26.37 -51.66 3.45
N LYS A 48 25.47 -52.55 3.88
CA LYS A 48 24.02 -52.43 3.76
C LYS A 48 23.58 -50.98 4.04
N PRO A 49 22.82 -50.31 3.16
CA PRO A 49 22.20 -49.04 3.49
C PRO A 49 20.95 -49.28 4.34
N THR A 50 20.98 -48.80 5.58
CA THR A 50 19.82 -48.55 6.44
C THR A 50 19.01 -47.38 5.84
N PRO A 51 17.66 -47.40 5.84
CA PRO A 51 16.86 -46.31 5.30
C PRO A 51 16.87 -45.13 6.29
N ALA A 52 17.78 -44.19 6.10
CA ALA A 52 17.79 -42.92 6.81
C ALA A 52 17.94 -41.77 5.80
N ASP A 53 17.01 -40.83 5.92
CA ASP A 53 16.98 -39.51 5.32
C ASP A 53 16.84 -39.44 3.79
N ALA A 54 15.57 -39.31 3.38
CA ALA A 54 15.21 -38.71 2.12
C ALA A 54 15.93 -37.34 2.00
N PRO A 55 16.61 -37.05 0.87
CA PRO A 55 17.25 -35.77 0.67
C PRO A 55 16.18 -34.67 0.70
N VAL A 56 16.32 -33.75 1.66
CA VAL A 56 15.55 -32.50 1.68
C VAL A 56 15.84 -31.81 0.36
N ALA A 57 14.87 -31.83 -0.56
CA ALA A 57 15.00 -31.21 -1.87
C ALA A 57 15.50 -29.78 -1.68
N GLU A 58 16.70 -29.52 -2.22
CA GLU A 58 17.38 -28.24 -2.10
C GLU A 58 16.48 -27.17 -2.71
N LYS A 59 15.97 -26.26 -1.87
CA LYS A 59 15.03 -25.24 -2.34
C LYS A 59 15.75 -24.34 -3.34
N THR A 60 15.22 -24.26 -4.56
CA THR A 60 15.73 -23.39 -5.63
C THR A 60 15.48 -21.89 -5.36
N TRP A 61 14.97 -21.56 -4.17
CA TRP A 61 14.66 -20.22 -3.74
C TRP A 61 14.89 -20.04 -2.23
N SER A 62 15.16 -18.79 -1.82
CA SER A 62 15.30 -18.37 -0.43
C SER A 62 14.85 -16.92 -0.28
N VAL A 63 14.11 -16.64 0.80
CA VAL A 63 13.72 -15.27 1.21
C VAL A 63 14.23 -15.06 2.63
N LYS A 64 14.91 -13.93 2.87
CA LYS A 64 15.46 -13.57 4.19
C LYS A 64 15.08 -12.14 4.54
N ILE A 65 14.73 -11.92 5.80
CA ILE A 65 14.51 -10.59 6.38
C ILE A 65 15.65 -10.29 7.36
N SER A 66 16.18 -9.07 7.32
CA SER A 66 17.17 -8.61 8.29
C SER A 66 16.55 -8.43 9.69
N LYS A 67 17.34 -8.71 10.72
CA LYS A 67 16.89 -8.57 12.12
C LYS A 67 16.82 -7.11 12.58
N ASN A 68 17.55 -6.22 11.91
CA ASN A 68 17.69 -4.82 12.30
C ASN A 68 16.65 -3.96 11.57
N ALA A 69 16.08 -2.99 12.27
CA ALA A 69 15.23 -1.97 11.65
C ALA A 69 16.10 -0.89 10.97
N PRO A 70 15.72 -0.38 9.78
CA PRO A 70 14.59 -0.82 8.96
C PRO A 70 14.84 -2.21 8.34
N HIS A 71 13.79 -3.04 8.31
CA HIS A 71 13.88 -4.39 7.75
C HIS A 71 14.25 -4.35 6.27
N THR A 72 15.23 -5.16 5.90
CA THR A 72 15.66 -5.34 4.51
C THR A 72 15.48 -6.78 4.09
N PHE A 73 15.22 -6.97 2.80
CA PHE A 73 14.84 -8.25 2.22
C PHE A 73 15.89 -8.71 1.22
N THR A 74 16.17 -10.01 1.26
CA THR A 74 17.00 -10.70 0.29
C THR A 74 16.21 -11.85 -0.31
N VAL A 75 16.08 -11.83 -1.62
CA VAL A 75 15.36 -12.84 -2.40
C VAL A 75 16.32 -13.43 -3.41
N LYS A 76 16.51 -14.73 -3.33
CA LYS A 76 17.21 -15.52 -4.35
C LYS A 76 16.23 -16.56 -4.85
N ALA A 77 15.95 -16.59 -6.13
CA ALA A 77 15.04 -17.53 -6.75
C ALA A 77 15.55 -17.83 -8.16
N LYS A 78 15.61 -19.11 -8.53
CA LYS A 78 15.91 -19.54 -9.90
C LYS A 78 14.73 -20.33 -10.43
N GLU A 79 14.09 -19.82 -11.48
CA GLU A 79 12.91 -20.39 -12.15
C GLU A 79 11.86 -20.95 -11.17
N SER A 80 11.65 -20.25 -10.06
CA SER A 80 10.80 -20.74 -8.98
C SER A 80 9.38 -20.21 -9.13
N LYS A 81 8.37 -20.95 -8.69
CA LYS A 81 6.99 -20.46 -8.71
C LYS A 81 6.88 -19.25 -7.80
N ILE A 82 6.26 -18.17 -8.29
CA ILE A 82 6.13 -16.96 -7.49
C ILE A 82 5.26 -17.18 -6.24
N THR A 83 4.33 -18.14 -6.28
CA THR A 83 3.52 -18.59 -5.13
C THR A 83 4.38 -19.02 -3.94
N ASP A 84 5.49 -19.70 -4.19
CA ASP A 84 6.34 -20.24 -3.13
C ASP A 84 7.18 -19.13 -2.48
N VAL A 85 7.72 -18.24 -3.31
CA VAL A 85 8.51 -17.06 -2.89
C VAL A 85 7.64 -16.10 -2.07
N THR A 86 6.43 -15.83 -2.55
CA THR A 86 5.49 -14.88 -1.92
C THR A 86 4.80 -15.47 -0.70
N GLY A 87 4.57 -16.78 -0.68
CA GLY A 87 4.12 -17.50 0.52
C GLY A 87 5.13 -17.40 1.67
N GLU A 88 6.43 -17.54 1.38
CA GLU A 88 7.46 -17.34 2.39
C GLU A 88 7.55 -15.87 2.83
N LEU A 89 7.47 -14.93 1.89
CA LEU A 89 7.42 -13.50 2.22
C LEU A 89 6.24 -13.18 3.15
N SER A 90 5.06 -13.71 2.84
CA SER A 90 3.85 -13.58 3.67
C SER A 90 4.05 -14.15 5.07
N ARG A 91 4.66 -15.33 5.18
CA ARG A 91 4.98 -15.99 6.46
C ARG A 91 5.94 -15.15 7.31
N LEU A 92 6.98 -14.59 6.68
CA LEU A 92 8.00 -13.80 7.38
C LEU A 92 7.45 -12.44 7.83
N LEU A 93 6.61 -11.80 7.00
CA LEU A 93 5.98 -10.51 7.31
C LEU A 93 4.78 -10.63 8.25
N LYS A 94 4.15 -11.82 8.33
CA LYS A 94 2.82 -12.02 8.94
C LYS A 94 1.75 -11.12 8.30
N VAL A 95 1.89 -10.87 7.00
CA VAL A 95 0.99 -10.06 6.19
C VAL A 95 0.57 -10.88 4.98
N PRO A 96 -0.73 -10.98 4.65
CA PRO A 96 -1.18 -11.71 3.46
C PRO A 96 -0.60 -11.08 2.18
N VAL A 97 -0.01 -11.93 1.34
CA VAL A 97 0.40 -11.58 -0.02
C VAL A 97 -0.59 -12.24 -0.98
N ILE A 98 -1.37 -11.43 -1.67
CA ILE A 98 -2.44 -11.86 -2.57
C ILE A 98 -1.93 -11.72 -4.00
N LEU A 99 -1.95 -12.83 -4.73
CA LEU A 99 -1.58 -12.88 -6.13
C LEU A 99 -2.82 -12.74 -7.01
N SER A 100 -2.67 -12.12 -8.17
CA SER A 100 -3.68 -12.24 -9.21
C SER A 100 -3.63 -13.63 -9.88
N PRO A 101 -4.72 -14.08 -10.52
CA PRO A 101 -4.75 -15.38 -11.21
C PRO A 101 -3.69 -15.53 -12.30
N LEU A 102 -3.23 -14.41 -12.90
CA LEU A 102 -2.14 -14.42 -13.86
C LEU A 102 -0.78 -14.54 -13.17
N MET A 103 -0.56 -13.81 -12.07
CA MET A 103 0.68 -13.90 -11.31
C MET A 103 0.88 -15.30 -10.72
N GLU A 104 -0.17 -15.98 -10.24
CA GLU A 104 -0.07 -17.34 -9.67
C GLU A 104 0.60 -18.36 -10.60
N LYS A 105 0.50 -18.17 -11.92
CA LYS A 105 1.06 -19.08 -12.93
C LYS A 105 2.50 -18.76 -13.29
N GLN A 106 3.03 -17.63 -12.83
CA GLN A 106 4.34 -17.15 -13.22
C GLN A 106 5.48 -17.84 -12.45
N ARG A 107 6.61 -17.98 -13.15
CA ARG A 107 7.88 -18.40 -12.58
C ARG A 107 8.84 -17.22 -12.64
N VAL A 108 9.62 -17.03 -11.60
CA VAL A 108 10.53 -15.90 -11.45
C VAL A 108 11.96 -16.37 -11.21
N SER A 109 12.91 -15.62 -11.77
CA SER A 109 14.33 -15.75 -11.53
C SER A 109 14.84 -14.39 -11.05
N LEU A 110 15.11 -14.28 -9.75
CA LEU A 110 15.42 -13.03 -9.07
C LEU A 110 16.62 -13.26 -8.15
N ASP A 111 17.59 -12.35 -8.16
CA ASP A 111 18.69 -12.31 -7.19
C ASP A 111 18.91 -10.86 -6.76
N PHE A 112 18.42 -10.52 -5.59
CA PHE A 112 18.63 -9.21 -4.99
C PHE A 112 18.68 -9.31 -3.47
N GLY A 113 19.32 -8.31 -2.84
CA GLY A 113 19.46 -8.25 -1.40
C GLY A 113 19.57 -6.83 -0.87
N GLY A 114 19.12 -6.64 0.37
CA GLY A 114 19.22 -5.36 1.06
C GLY A 114 18.16 -4.33 0.63
N LEU A 115 17.07 -4.75 0.01
CA LEU A 115 15.99 -3.85 -0.42
C LEU A 115 14.98 -3.62 0.71
N ASN A 116 14.31 -2.46 0.74
CA ASN A 116 13.15 -2.26 1.61
C ASN A 116 11.93 -3.05 1.09
N LEU A 117 10.84 -3.04 1.85
CA LEU A 117 9.63 -3.79 1.52
C LEU A 117 9.06 -3.37 0.16
N GLU A 118 8.93 -2.06 -0.07
CA GLU A 118 8.32 -1.49 -1.27
C GLU A 118 9.16 -1.78 -2.52
N ALA A 119 10.49 -1.66 -2.45
CA ALA A 119 11.35 -2.03 -3.58
C ALA A 119 11.31 -3.54 -3.83
N THR A 120 11.29 -4.37 -2.79
CA THR A 120 11.18 -5.83 -2.91
C THR A 120 9.90 -6.23 -3.65
N ILE A 121 8.76 -5.66 -3.24
CA ILE A 121 7.45 -5.93 -3.84
C ILE A 121 7.42 -5.49 -5.32
N ARG A 122 8.04 -4.36 -5.66
CA ARG A 122 8.15 -3.89 -7.06
C ARG A 122 9.02 -4.79 -7.94
N MET A 123 9.99 -5.49 -7.37
CA MET A 123 10.78 -6.47 -8.11
C MET A 123 10.02 -7.78 -8.35
N LEU A 124 8.99 -8.08 -7.53
CA LEU A 124 8.22 -9.32 -7.62
C LEU A 124 7.11 -9.27 -8.65
N ALA A 125 6.50 -8.10 -8.87
CA ALA A 125 5.39 -7.96 -9.81
C ALA A 125 5.42 -6.60 -10.52
N PRO A 126 4.94 -6.54 -11.77
CA PRO A 126 4.89 -5.29 -12.51
C PRO A 126 3.96 -4.27 -11.85
N GLN A 127 2.78 -4.70 -11.38
CA GLN A 127 1.80 -3.86 -10.69
C GLN A 127 1.63 -4.34 -9.26
N SER A 128 1.89 -3.46 -8.31
CA SER A 128 1.91 -3.83 -6.89
C SER A 128 1.23 -2.77 -6.04
N TYR A 129 0.42 -3.25 -5.10
CA TYR A 129 -0.30 -2.40 -4.16
C TYR A 129 -0.05 -2.89 -2.74
N VAL A 130 -0.01 -1.96 -1.79
CA VAL A 130 0.10 -2.29 -0.37
C VAL A 130 -0.96 -1.52 0.40
N ASP A 131 -1.81 -2.25 1.13
CA ASP A 131 -2.72 -1.64 2.09
C ASP A 131 -1.96 -1.41 3.39
N TYR A 132 -2.02 -0.19 3.92
CA TYR A 132 -1.41 0.21 5.18
C TYR A 132 -2.48 0.67 6.17
N VAL A 133 -2.12 0.62 7.44
CA VAL A 133 -2.77 1.39 8.51
C VAL A 133 -1.78 2.36 9.12
N ALA A 134 -2.16 3.63 9.16
CA ALA A 134 -1.46 4.69 9.88
C ALA A 134 -2.27 5.14 11.10
N GLY A 135 -1.58 5.78 12.05
CA GLY A 135 -2.18 6.27 13.29
C GLY A 135 -2.14 5.25 14.44
N GLY A 136 -2.59 5.71 15.61
CA GLY A 136 -2.47 5.07 16.92
C GLY A 136 -1.07 4.93 17.50
N GLU A 137 -0.87 4.05 18.48
CA GLU A 137 0.36 4.07 19.31
C GLU A 137 1.67 3.92 18.53
N ASP A 138 1.67 3.09 17.47
CA ASP A 138 2.80 2.95 16.55
C ASP A 138 2.84 4.07 15.49
N ALA A 139 2.60 5.31 15.92
CA ALA A 139 2.44 6.48 15.05
C ALA A 139 3.66 6.78 14.16
N ALA A 140 4.82 6.17 14.41
CA ALA A 140 6.04 6.46 13.66
C ALA A 140 6.02 5.89 12.23
N GLN A 141 5.50 4.67 12.02
CA GLN A 141 5.53 4.00 10.72
C GLN A 141 4.20 3.30 10.39
N PRO A 142 3.66 3.50 9.17
CA PRO A 142 2.48 2.77 8.71
C PRO A 142 2.72 1.26 8.72
N LYS A 143 1.77 0.51 9.26
CA LYS A 143 1.85 -0.95 9.32
C LYS A 143 1.20 -1.56 8.07
N PRO A 144 1.91 -2.42 7.31
CA PRO A 144 1.31 -3.11 6.18
C PRO A 144 0.24 -4.12 6.65
N LEU A 145 -0.88 -4.16 5.93
CA LEU A 145 -2.04 -5.01 6.19
C LEU A 145 -2.22 -6.10 5.15
N ALA A 146 -2.00 -5.77 3.88
CA ALA A 146 -2.06 -6.70 2.77
C ALA A 146 -1.19 -6.20 1.62
N ILE A 147 -0.61 -7.14 0.87
CA ILE A 147 0.19 -6.86 -0.32
C ILE A 147 -0.50 -7.53 -1.49
N TYR A 148 -0.71 -6.80 -2.58
CA TYR A 148 -1.31 -7.33 -3.80
C TYR A 148 -0.28 -7.28 -4.92
N LEU A 149 -0.06 -8.42 -5.56
CA LEU A 149 0.82 -8.55 -6.72
C LEU A 149 -0.04 -8.87 -7.95
N GLN A 150 -0.02 -7.95 -8.90
CA GLN A 150 -0.81 -8.02 -10.12
C GLN A 150 0.09 -8.02 -11.36
N ALA A 151 -0.39 -8.67 -12.40
CA ALA A 151 0.21 -8.62 -13.72
C ALA A 151 -0.12 -7.27 -14.38
N LEU A 152 0.57 -6.98 -15.49
CA LEU A 152 0.37 -5.73 -16.22
C LEU A 152 -1.06 -5.65 -16.78
N ASN A 153 -1.70 -4.48 -16.62
CA ASN A 153 -3.05 -4.17 -17.11
C ASN A 153 -4.19 -4.90 -16.40
N GLU A 154 -3.95 -5.48 -15.23
CA GLU A 154 -5.05 -5.98 -14.40
C GLU A 154 -5.74 -4.83 -13.67
N ARG A 155 -7.02 -5.04 -13.33
CA ARG A 155 -7.77 -4.04 -12.57
C ARG A 155 -7.17 -3.95 -11.16
N PRO A 156 -6.95 -2.73 -10.62
CA PRO A 156 -6.52 -2.56 -9.24
C PRO A 156 -7.44 -3.32 -8.28
N PRO A 157 -6.92 -3.79 -7.13
CA PRO A 157 -7.74 -4.49 -6.16
C PRO A 157 -8.93 -3.63 -5.73
N ALA A 158 -10.04 -4.25 -5.32
CA ALA A 158 -11.17 -3.48 -4.78
C ALA A 158 -10.76 -2.71 -3.52
N ALA A 159 -11.35 -1.52 -3.29
CA ALA A 159 -11.09 -0.74 -2.08
C ALA A 159 -11.47 -1.51 -0.79
N THR A 160 -12.43 -2.42 -0.90
CA THR A 160 -12.95 -3.25 0.20
C THR A 160 -12.31 -4.64 0.30
N ALA A 161 -11.24 -4.92 -0.47
CA ALA A 161 -10.68 -6.27 -0.59
C ALA A 161 -10.14 -6.84 0.74
N THR A 162 -9.34 -6.05 1.48
CA THR A 162 -8.84 -6.45 2.82
C THR A 162 -9.63 -5.80 3.94
N VAL A 163 -10.06 -4.56 3.73
CA VAL A 163 -10.78 -3.78 4.73
C VAL A 163 -12.27 -3.92 4.50
N LYS A 164 -12.89 -4.93 5.14
CA LYS A 164 -14.35 -5.09 5.12
C LYS A 164 -14.97 -4.08 6.06
N GLY A 165 -15.61 -3.06 5.47
CA GLY A 165 -16.41 -2.10 6.21
C GLY A 165 -17.60 -2.81 6.86
N THR A 166 -17.71 -2.86 8.19
CA THR A 166 -18.79 -3.64 8.85
C THR A 166 -19.91 -2.78 9.42
N SER A 167 -19.75 -1.46 9.55
CA SER A 167 -20.84 -0.58 9.97
C SER A 167 -20.55 0.85 9.54
N GLN A 168 -21.37 1.40 8.63
CA GLN A 168 -21.38 2.84 8.40
C GLN A 168 -22.17 3.47 9.56
N THR A 169 -21.51 4.30 10.36
CA THR A 169 -22.23 5.09 11.37
C THR A 169 -23.03 6.17 10.62
N ILE A 170 -24.35 6.02 10.59
CA ILE A 170 -25.25 7.06 10.08
C ILE A 170 -25.36 8.11 11.19
N LEU A 171 -24.56 9.18 11.13
CA LEU A 171 -24.74 10.33 12.00
C LEU A 171 -25.96 11.11 11.46
N ILE A 172 -27.11 10.96 12.11
CA ILE A 172 -28.29 11.74 11.78
C ILE A 172 -28.11 13.11 12.44
N GLU A 173 -27.59 14.07 11.69
CA GLU A 173 -27.62 15.47 12.09
C GLU A 173 -29.09 15.92 12.07
N GLY A 174 -29.65 16.22 13.24
CA GLY A 174 -30.99 16.79 13.34
C GLY A 174 -30.94 18.24 12.86
N ASP A 175 -31.39 18.48 11.63
CA ASP A 175 -31.57 19.82 11.08
C ASP A 175 -32.82 20.44 11.72
N THR A 176 -32.65 21.05 12.89
CA THR A 176 -33.68 21.88 13.51
C THR A 176 -33.44 23.34 13.17
N GLU A 177 -34.34 23.84 12.31
CA GLU A 177 -34.83 25.23 12.20
C GLU A 177 -34.55 25.93 10.86
N GLU A 178 -35.63 26.01 10.07
CA GLU A 178 -35.78 26.80 8.85
C GLU A 178 -35.88 28.29 9.21
N GLY A 179 -34.84 29.06 8.86
CA GLY A 179 -34.79 30.50 9.03
C GLY A 179 -34.02 31.18 7.90
N THR A 180 -34.73 31.93 7.08
CA THR A 180 -34.26 32.78 5.99
C THR A 180 -33.18 33.78 6.46
N ASP A 181 -32.14 34.02 5.64
CA ASP A 181 -31.68 35.38 5.23
C ASP A 181 -30.24 35.40 4.68
N SER A 182 -30.11 35.95 3.48
CA SER A 182 -28.91 35.93 2.62
C SER A 182 -27.78 36.90 3.03
N GLU A 183 -27.82 37.51 4.22
CA GLU A 183 -26.71 38.32 4.77
C GLU A 183 -25.97 37.64 5.94
N ALA A 184 -26.51 36.57 6.53
CA ALA A 184 -25.89 35.83 7.63
C ALA A 184 -24.75 34.89 7.20
N GLN A 185 -24.66 34.54 5.90
CA GLN A 185 -23.65 33.61 5.39
C GLN A 185 -22.20 34.12 5.55
N LYS A 186 -21.94 35.42 5.46
CA LYS A 186 -20.58 35.99 5.64
C LYS A 186 -20.15 36.12 7.11
N LYS A 187 -21.09 36.11 8.07
CA LYS A 187 -20.77 36.05 9.51
C LYS A 187 -20.69 34.60 10.02
N LYS A 188 -21.49 33.67 9.47
CA LYS A 188 -21.39 32.23 9.74
C LYS A 188 -20.03 31.64 9.35
N GLU A 189 -19.41 32.10 8.25
CA GLU A 189 -18.04 31.67 7.88
C GLU A 189 -16.94 32.03 8.91
N LYS A 190 -17.19 33.01 9.79
CA LYS A 190 -16.29 33.34 10.92
C LYS A 190 -16.59 32.58 12.20
N GLU A 191 -17.74 31.91 12.27
CA GLU A 191 -18.23 31.22 13.46
C GLU A 191 -18.45 29.71 13.27
N ASP A 192 -18.25 29.16 12.06
CA ASP A 192 -18.34 27.72 11.88
C ASP A 192 -17.30 27.02 12.76
N PRO A 193 -17.74 26.27 13.78
CA PRO A 193 -16.82 25.69 14.75
C PRO A 193 -16.11 24.47 14.17
N LEU A 194 -16.50 24.01 12.97
CA LEU A 194 -15.88 22.93 12.23
C LEU A 194 -15.81 23.27 10.73
N ARG A 195 -14.60 23.40 10.20
CA ARG A 195 -14.34 23.50 8.77
C ARG A 195 -13.31 22.45 8.38
N VAL A 196 -13.65 21.65 7.38
CA VAL A 196 -12.77 20.65 6.80
C VAL A 196 -12.71 20.91 5.29
N THR A 197 -11.51 20.85 4.71
CA THR A 197 -11.34 20.97 3.27
C THR A 197 -10.27 20.01 2.81
N PHE A 198 -10.54 19.25 1.75
CA PHE A 198 -9.59 18.32 1.16
C PHE A 198 -9.31 18.72 -0.28
N THR A 199 -8.07 19.08 -0.58
CA THR A 199 -7.67 19.49 -1.94
C THR A 199 -6.25 19.00 -2.23
N ASN A 200 -6.02 18.45 -3.42
CA ASN A 200 -4.70 17.96 -3.84
C ASN A 200 -4.05 16.98 -2.85
N ASN A 201 -4.84 16.09 -2.24
CA ASN A 201 -4.38 15.15 -1.21
C ASN A 201 -3.83 15.82 0.08
N GLN A 202 -4.25 17.06 0.32
CA GLN A 202 -3.94 17.83 1.52
C GLN A 202 -5.23 18.19 2.26
N LEU A 203 -5.19 18.06 3.59
CA LEU A 203 -6.30 18.28 4.49
C LEU A 203 -6.03 19.54 5.33
N SER A 204 -7.01 20.43 5.34
CA SER A 204 -7.08 21.54 6.29
C SER A 204 -8.27 21.32 7.21
N VAL A 205 -8.03 21.35 8.52
CA VAL A 205 -9.07 21.18 9.55
C VAL A 205 -8.96 22.33 10.53
N ARG A 206 -10.09 23.01 10.74
CA ARG A 206 -10.29 23.95 11.84
C ARG A 206 -11.46 23.45 12.65
N ALA A 207 -11.20 22.96 13.85
CA ALA A 207 -12.21 22.45 14.77
C ALA A 207 -12.03 23.13 16.13
N ARG A 208 -13.06 23.81 16.64
CA ARG A 208 -13.05 24.50 17.93
C ARG A 208 -14.01 23.84 18.90
N LYS A 209 -13.45 23.12 19.88
CA LYS A 209 -14.19 22.40 20.93
C LYS A 209 -15.28 21.48 20.36
N GLN A 210 -14.93 20.69 19.35
CA GLN A 210 -15.86 19.75 18.70
C GLN A 210 -15.59 18.32 19.17
N PRO A 211 -16.62 17.46 19.28
CA PRO A 211 -16.42 16.04 19.54
C PRO A 211 -15.56 15.40 18.43
N LEU A 212 -14.59 14.58 18.79
CA LEU A 212 -13.69 13.93 17.84
C LEU A 212 -14.45 13.12 16.78
N SER A 213 -15.54 12.45 17.17
CA SER A 213 -16.41 11.68 16.27
C SER A 213 -16.99 12.54 15.15
N VAL A 214 -17.44 13.75 15.47
CA VAL A 214 -18.02 14.71 14.50
C VAL A 214 -16.95 15.20 13.52
N VAL A 215 -15.76 15.52 14.03
CA VAL A 215 -14.64 15.95 13.18
C VAL A 215 -14.20 14.83 12.24
N LEU A 216 -14.05 13.60 12.74
CA LEU A 216 -13.68 12.44 11.92
C LEU A 216 -14.75 12.11 10.88
N PHE A 217 -16.03 12.22 11.22
CA PHE A 217 -17.12 12.03 10.28
C PHE A 217 -17.03 13.05 9.13
N ARG A 218 -16.82 14.34 9.43
CA ARG A 218 -16.65 15.37 8.39
C ARG A 218 -15.39 15.18 7.54
N ILE A 219 -14.28 14.74 8.14
CA ILE A 219 -13.08 14.39 7.37
C ILE A 219 -13.37 13.22 6.42
N ALA A 220 -14.07 12.19 6.89
CA ALA A 220 -14.38 11.02 6.08
C ALA A 220 -15.33 11.36 4.91
N ASP A 221 -16.33 12.21 5.15
CA ASP A 221 -17.25 12.73 4.15
C ASP A 221 -16.51 13.52 3.05
N GLU A 222 -15.67 14.47 3.45
CA GLU A 222 -14.89 15.31 2.54
C GLU A 222 -13.87 14.50 1.72
N VAL A 223 -13.25 13.48 2.33
CA VAL A 223 -12.31 12.57 1.66
C VAL A 223 -13.03 11.51 0.82
N GLY A 224 -14.33 11.29 1.04
CA GLY A 224 -15.13 10.28 0.35
C GLY A 224 -14.84 8.85 0.79
N VAL A 225 -14.48 8.64 2.06
CA VAL A 225 -14.21 7.30 2.64
C VAL A 225 -15.19 6.94 3.74
N PRO A 226 -15.46 5.65 3.96
CA PRO A 226 -16.25 5.22 5.11
C PRO A 226 -15.57 5.58 6.44
N PHE A 227 -16.38 6.01 7.40
CA PHE A 227 -16.01 6.17 8.81
C PHE A 227 -16.62 5.06 9.66
N GLU A 228 -15.78 4.40 10.46
CA GLU A 228 -16.20 3.41 11.44
C GLU A 228 -15.91 3.88 12.86
N MET A 229 -16.87 3.70 13.75
CA MET A 229 -16.73 4.05 15.16
C MET A 229 -17.08 2.84 16.05
N PRO A 230 -16.19 1.84 16.14
CA PRO A 230 -16.37 0.73 17.09
C PRO A 230 -16.26 1.17 18.55
N PHE A 231 -15.62 2.32 18.80
CA PHE A 231 -15.47 2.91 20.12
C PHE A 231 -15.95 4.37 20.10
N GLU A 232 -16.83 4.72 21.03
CA GLU A 232 -17.27 6.10 21.22
C GLU A 232 -16.28 6.82 22.14
N SER A 233 -15.61 7.85 21.61
CA SER A 233 -14.70 8.68 22.40
C SER A 233 -15.41 9.94 22.88
N PRO A 234 -15.39 10.28 24.19
CA PRO A 234 -15.87 11.55 24.71
C PRO A 234 -14.89 12.71 24.47
N GLU A 235 -13.80 12.47 23.72
CA GLU A 235 -12.74 13.45 23.47
C GLU A 235 -13.26 14.65 22.68
N ILE A 236 -13.04 15.84 23.24
CA ILE A 236 -13.31 17.12 22.59
C ILE A 236 -11.99 17.66 22.07
N ILE A 237 -11.94 17.95 20.77
CA ILE A 237 -10.75 18.46 20.10
C ILE A 237 -10.89 19.95 19.77
N ASP A 238 -9.80 20.67 19.96
CA ASP A 238 -9.61 22.08 19.61
C ASP A 238 -8.29 22.19 18.84
N ILE A 239 -8.38 22.10 17.52
CA ILE A 239 -7.24 21.95 16.62
C ILE A 239 -7.43 22.78 15.36
N GLU A 240 -6.32 23.32 14.87
CA GLU A 240 -6.26 24.03 13.61
C GLU A 240 -4.96 23.66 12.90
N PHE A 241 -5.08 23.05 11.73
CA PHE A 241 -3.96 22.79 10.85
C PHE A 241 -4.36 22.99 9.39
N ASP A 242 -3.38 23.42 8.59
CA ASP A 242 -3.57 23.71 7.18
C ASP A 242 -2.58 22.91 6.33
N ASN A 243 -3.07 22.35 5.21
CA ASN A 243 -2.28 21.65 4.19
C ASN A 243 -1.51 20.42 4.70
N TYR A 244 -2.07 19.67 5.65
CA TYR A 244 -1.44 18.45 6.15
C TYR A 244 -1.69 17.30 5.19
N SER A 245 -0.74 16.37 5.06
CA SER A 245 -1.08 15.09 4.43
C SER A 245 -2.07 14.34 5.32
N LEU A 246 -2.90 13.47 4.73
CA LEU A 246 -3.85 12.64 5.49
C LEU A 246 -3.18 11.87 6.64
N GLU A 247 -1.98 11.33 6.41
CA GLU A 247 -1.22 10.64 7.44
C GLU A 247 -0.79 11.57 8.59
N GLN A 248 -0.34 12.79 8.27
CA GLN A 248 0.06 13.77 9.27
C GLN A 248 -1.15 14.25 10.07
N ALA A 249 -2.24 14.58 9.39
CA ALA A 249 -3.50 15.00 10.00
C ALA A 249 -3.97 13.97 11.02
N VAL A 250 -4.07 12.70 10.63
CA VAL A 250 -4.54 11.60 11.51
C VAL A 250 -3.66 11.44 12.75
N ARG A 251 -2.34 11.60 12.61
CA ARG A 251 -1.40 11.57 13.75
C ARG A 251 -1.61 12.76 14.70
N SER A 252 -2.05 13.90 14.19
CA SER A 252 -2.33 15.11 14.97
C SER A 252 -3.70 15.11 15.65
N LEU A 253 -4.65 14.27 15.23
CA LEU A 253 -6.00 14.23 15.80
C LEU A 253 -6.02 13.56 17.18
N SER A 254 -5.78 12.24 17.23
CA SER A 254 -5.85 11.45 18.45
C SER A 254 -5.21 10.08 18.22
N PRO A 255 -4.58 9.46 19.23
CA PRO A 255 -4.04 8.10 19.15
C PRO A 255 -5.13 7.03 18.97
N GLY A 256 -6.42 7.36 19.12
CA GLY A 256 -7.51 6.44 18.80
C GLY A 256 -7.77 6.30 17.28
N VAL A 257 -7.25 7.21 16.47
CA VAL A 257 -7.60 7.28 15.04
C VAL A 257 -6.70 6.35 14.22
N ARG A 258 -7.35 5.53 13.39
CA ARG A 258 -6.71 4.65 12.41
C ARG A 258 -7.13 5.05 11.01
N PHE A 259 -6.15 5.29 10.16
CA PHE A 259 -6.35 5.60 8.75
C PHE A 259 -5.85 4.45 7.89
N TYR A 260 -6.75 3.90 7.08
CA TYR A 260 -6.47 2.83 6.16
C TYR A 260 -6.34 3.42 4.76
N TYR A 261 -5.24 3.09 4.08
CA TYR A 261 -4.99 3.55 2.73
C TYR A 261 -4.26 2.49 1.91
N ARG A 262 -4.37 2.59 0.59
CA ARG A 262 -3.63 1.78 -0.37
C ARG A 262 -2.57 2.61 -1.03
N LEU A 263 -1.34 2.14 -1.02
CA LEU A 263 -0.25 2.71 -1.80
C LEU A 263 -0.11 1.94 -3.11
N ASP A 264 -0.23 2.64 -4.23
CA ASP A 264 0.19 2.14 -5.54
C ASP A 264 1.70 2.31 -5.67
N LEU A 265 2.44 1.21 -5.79
CA LEU A 265 3.90 1.26 -5.85
C LEU A 265 4.46 1.69 -7.22
N GLN A 266 3.62 1.78 -8.26
CA GLN A 266 4.04 2.35 -9.54
C GLN A 266 3.97 3.87 -9.52
N THR A 267 2.86 4.43 -9.03
CA THR A 267 2.58 5.87 -9.07
C THR A 267 2.91 6.59 -7.76
N PHE A 268 3.13 5.84 -6.68
CA PHE A 268 3.26 6.33 -5.30
C PHE A 268 2.06 7.15 -4.83
N GLN A 269 0.91 6.96 -5.46
CA GLN A 269 -0.33 7.60 -5.03
C GLN A 269 -0.95 6.80 -3.88
N ALA A 270 -1.28 7.52 -2.81
CA ALA A 270 -2.01 6.96 -1.68
C ALA A 270 -3.52 7.13 -1.92
N GLN A 271 -4.24 6.02 -2.02
CA GLN A 271 -5.68 5.98 -2.11
C GLN A 271 -6.29 5.78 -0.72
N PRO A 272 -7.05 6.74 -0.17
CA PRO A 272 -7.78 6.56 1.08
C PRO A 272 -8.77 5.39 0.98
N LEU A 273 -8.81 4.52 2.00
CA LEU A 273 -9.73 3.38 2.05
C LEU A 273 -10.79 3.52 3.14
N ARG A 274 -10.39 3.94 4.35
CA ARG A 274 -11.28 4.01 5.52
C ARG A 274 -10.67 4.83 6.65
N LEU A 275 -11.51 5.48 7.45
CA LEU A 275 -11.17 6.02 8.76
C LEU A 275 -11.86 5.22 9.85
N ALA A 276 -11.17 4.94 10.95
CA ALA A 276 -11.75 4.27 12.11
C ALA A 276 -11.31 4.90 13.42
N LEU A 277 -12.25 5.02 14.36
CA LEU A 277 -11.96 5.40 15.75
C LEU A 277 -11.97 4.14 16.62
N VAL A 278 -10.79 3.67 17.01
CA VAL A 278 -10.62 2.47 17.85
C VAL A 278 -10.21 2.88 19.26
N ALA A 279 -10.55 2.03 20.24
CA ALA A 279 -10.07 2.23 21.59
C ALA A 279 -8.53 2.31 21.60
N PRO A 280 -7.94 3.26 22.34
CA PRO A 280 -6.49 3.28 22.54
C PRO A 280 -6.10 1.94 23.19
N ALA A 281 -4.99 1.36 22.75
CA ALA A 281 -4.50 0.14 23.39
C ALA A 281 -4.22 0.46 24.86
N ALA A 282 -4.61 -0.42 25.78
CA ALA A 282 -4.28 -0.23 27.18
C ALA A 282 -2.75 -0.14 27.30
N ALA A 283 -2.25 0.90 27.96
CA ALA A 283 -0.83 1.06 28.22
C ALA A 283 -0.30 -0.23 28.83
N LYS A 284 0.64 -0.89 28.15
CA LYS A 284 1.31 -2.07 28.70
C LYS A 284 2.12 -1.61 29.92
N SER A 285 1.60 -1.89 31.11
CA SER A 285 2.29 -1.72 32.39
C SER A 285 3.47 -2.68 32.53
#